data_AF-A0A7J4I681-F1
#
_entry.id   AF-A0A7J4I681-F1
#
_cell.length_a   1.000
_cell.length_b   1.000
_cell.length_c   1.000
_cell.angle_alpha   90.00
_cell.angle_beta   90.00
_cell.angle_gamma   90.00
#
_symmetry.space_group_name_H-M   'P 1'
#
loop_
_entity.id
_entity.type
_entity.pdbx_description
1 polymer ?
#
loop_
_entity_poly.entity_id
_entity_poly.type
_entity_poly.pdbx_seq_one_letter_code
_entity_poly.pdbx_strand_id
1 'polypeptide(L)'
;MAILAHKHILEALESGAVRLPTYGKIGAFSLDIPLGATLLHPRRGITPLPEEGLVVTPDDFYLWEFPSDLFLSAGYMGEVVTRSTYARLGVCAESAPSNDAFILQSDTSRSFRPVCSLRTFGTEVRIRPGEFISQLVLKTSLSRCSTSEMRDLFDQGELVMYKGDKRLSRADVTFHEGIELLLDPVIYVYRKGSILDPRQPAIDRDFEKIDLSRFPNGYYLAESSFFISSSVQKIATSNRYVSYVTPHRTTHRRRNGDFRPGPSFPSFPFLTHPNSPYHVFGLHALRQITFENYVTSPDGVRLFPREKQAELMMVPLVGPSNYDQPSRYDGQRGATLMRNGV
;
A
#
# COMPACT_ATOMS: atom_id res chain seq x y z
N MET A 1 11.11 9.13 16.00
CA MET A 1 10.42 7.83 15.82
C MET A 1 9.05 8.10 15.25
N ALA A 2 8.59 7.28 14.31
CA ALA A 2 7.45 7.65 13.45
C ALA A 2 6.21 6.77 13.65
N ILE A 3 6.32 5.44 13.54
CA ILE A 3 5.17 4.51 13.60
C ILE A 3 5.21 3.66 14.88
N LEU A 4 4.08 3.45 15.55
CA LEU A 4 4.01 2.56 16.71
C LEU A 4 4.16 1.08 16.29
N ALA A 5 5.11 0.37 16.88
CA ALA A 5 5.17 -1.10 16.80
C ALA A 5 4.09 -1.75 17.69
N HIS A 6 3.78 -3.03 17.43
CA HIS A 6 2.76 -3.83 18.12
C HIS A 6 2.66 -3.59 19.65
N LYS A 7 3.79 -3.71 20.37
CA LYS A 7 3.84 -3.50 21.83
C LYS A 7 3.37 -2.10 22.25
N HIS A 8 3.78 -1.08 21.51
CA HIS A 8 3.44 0.31 21.80
C HIS A 8 2.00 0.65 21.41
N ILE A 9 1.41 -0.07 20.44
CA ILE A 9 -0.03 0.01 20.17
C ILE A 9 -0.82 -0.50 21.38
N LEU A 10 -0.43 -1.66 21.93
CA LEU A 10 -1.04 -2.21 23.14
C LEU A 10 -0.94 -1.22 24.31
N GLU A 11 0.25 -0.71 24.58
CA GLU A 11 0.48 0.28 25.66
C GLU A 11 -0.35 1.56 25.46
N ALA A 12 -0.48 2.05 24.23
CA ALA A 12 -1.29 3.23 23.93
C ALA A 12 -2.80 2.97 24.15
N LEU A 13 -3.28 1.75 23.86
CA LEU A 13 -4.66 1.34 24.11
C LEU A 13 -4.92 1.16 25.62
N GLU A 14 -4.02 0.47 26.33
CA GLU A 14 -4.13 0.17 27.76
C GLU A 14 -4.07 1.43 28.63
N SER A 15 -3.21 2.39 28.28
CA SER A 15 -3.11 3.68 28.96
C SER A 15 -4.25 4.66 28.64
N GLY A 16 -5.07 4.35 27.62
CA GLY A 16 -6.12 5.23 27.12
C GLY A 16 -5.63 6.43 26.31
N ALA A 17 -4.33 6.48 25.95
CA ALA A 17 -3.78 7.47 25.03
C ALA A 17 -4.42 7.36 23.63
N VAL A 18 -4.76 6.14 23.23
CA VAL A 18 -5.60 5.84 22.07
C VAL A 18 -6.81 5.06 22.57
N ARG A 19 -8.03 5.44 22.15
CA ARG A 19 -9.23 4.62 22.42
C ARG A 19 -9.98 4.39 21.12
N LEU A 20 -10.21 3.12 20.83
CA LEU A 20 -11.02 2.67 19.71
C LEU A 20 -11.77 1.42 20.19
N PRO A 21 -13.07 1.51 20.52
CA PRO A 21 -13.82 0.38 21.07
C PRO A 21 -13.98 -0.79 20.10
N THR A 22 -14.06 -0.50 18.80
CA THR A 22 -14.31 -1.50 17.76
C THR A 22 -13.13 -1.56 16.81
N TYR A 23 -12.31 -2.61 16.94
CA TYR A 23 -11.22 -2.94 16.02
C TYR A 23 -11.09 -4.45 15.88
N GLY A 24 -10.41 -4.88 14.82
CA GLY A 24 -10.10 -6.28 14.56
C GLY A 24 -8.79 -6.71 15.21
N LYS A 25 -7.93 -7.35 14.42
CA LYS A 25 -6.62 -7.79 14.88
C LYS A 25 -5.66 -6.61 15.05
N ILE A 26 -4.81 -6.68 16.06
CA ILE A 26 -3.62 -5.83 16.21
C ILE A 26 -2.46 -6.50 15.47
N GLY A 27 -2.01 -5.90 14.37
CA GLY A 27 -0.88 -6.36 13.56
C GLY A 27 0.47 -5.89 14.10
N ALA A 28 1.50 -6.00 13.25
CA ALA A 28 2.87 -5.63 13.62
C ALA A 28 3.06 -4.12 13.90
N PHE A 29 2.25 -3.26 13.28
CA PHE A 29 2.28 -1.80 13.42
C PHE A 29 0.91 -1.12 13.19
N SER A 30 -0.16 -1.90 13.09
CA SER A 30 -1.48 -1.41 12.68
C SER A 30 -2.63 -2.12 13.39
N LEU A 31 -3.82 -1.53 13.31
CA LEU A 31 -5.07 -2.05 13.83
C LEU A 31 -6.03 -2.27 12.65
N ASP A 32 -6.59 -3.48 12.50
CA ASP A 32 -7.60 -3.71 11.46
C ASP A 32 -8.90 -2.94 11.81
N ILE A 33 -9.47 -2.23 10.83
CA ILE A 33 -10.69 -1.44 11.02
C ILE A 33 -11.85 -2.10 10.26
N PRO A 34 -12.92 -2.53 10.95
CA PRO A 34 -14.06 -3.14 10.29
C PRO A 34 -14.87 -2.07 9.54
N LEU A 35 -15.31 -2.43 8.34
CA LEU A 35 -16.25 -1.63 7.59
C LEU A 35 -17.62 -1.61 8.29
N GLY A 36 -18.24 -0.44 8.39
CA GLY A 36 -19.60 -0.29 8.93
C GLY A 36 -20.67 -0.98 8.06
N ALA A 37 -21.94 -0.82 8.46
CA ALA A 37 -23.08 -1.37 7.73
C ALA A 37 -23.59 -0.46 6.58
N THR A 38 -23.01 0.73 6.44
CA THR A 38 -23.46 1.72 5.45
C THR A 38 -22.26 2.38 4.78
N LEU A 39 -22.48 2.77 3.53
CA LEU A 39 -21.62 3.64 2.74
C LEU A 39 -22.37 4.94 2.43
N LEU A 40 -21.65 6.02 2.14
CA LEU A 40 -22.18 7.30 1.72
C LEU A 40 -21.75 7.56 0.29
N HIS A 41 -22.69 7.57 -0.64
CA HIS A 41 -22.42 7.91 -2.03
C HIS A 41 -22.78 9.38 -2.28
N PRO A 42 -21.88 10.22 -2.83
CA PRO A 42 -22.11 11.67 -2.98
C PRO A 42 -23.41 12.03 -3.72
N ARG A 43 -23.88 11.17 -4.64
CA ARG A 43 -25.11 11.40 -5.43
C ARG A 43 -26.32 10.58 -4.97
N ARG A 44 -26.12 9.49 -4.24
CA ARG A 44 -27.19 8.53 -3.88
C ARG A 44 -27.53 8.58 -2.39
N GLY A 45 -26.75 9.31 -1.59
CA GLY A 45 -26.90 9.36 -0.14
C GLY A 45 -26.42 8.08 0.53
N ILE A 46 -27.06 7.73 1.64
CA ILE A 46 -26.73 6.55 2.45
C ILE A 46 -27.09 5.28 1.67
N THR A 47 -26.11 4.41 1.47
CA THR A 47 -26.22 3.11 0.81
C THR A 47 -25.99 2.01 1.85
N PRO A 48 -27.00 1.23 2.25
CA PRO A 48 -26.80 0.09 3.13
C PRO A 48 -25.96 -0.99 2.44
N LEU A 49 -25.05 -1.63 3.17
CA LEU A 49 -24.29 -2.77 2.70
C LEU A 49 -25.06 -4.05 3.02
N PRO A 50 -25.47 -4.82 2.00
CA PRO A 50 -26.21 -6.05 2.23
C PRO A 50 -25.28 -7.18 2.70
N GLU A 51 -25.82 -8.21 3.34
CA GLU A 51 -25.02 -9.31 3.91
C GLU A 51 -24.28 -10.11 2.83
N GLU A 52 -24.90 -10.29 1.67
CA GLU A 52 -24.28 -10.95 0.52
C GLU A 52 -23.13 -10.12 -0.07
N GLY A 53 -23.14 -8.81 0.14
CA GLY A 53 -22.14 -7.84 -0.28
C GLY A 53 -22.56 -6.96 -1.45
N LEU A 54 -22.08 -5.72 -1.45
CA LEU A 54 -22.22 -4.77 -2.54
C LEU A 54 -21.06 -4.93 -3.52
N VAL A 55 -21.34 -4.93 -4.82
CA VAL A 55 -20.30 -4.84 -5.85
C VAL A 55 -19.93 -3.37 -6.05
N VAL A 56 -18.67 -3.04 -5.77
CA VAL A 56 -18.09 -1.73 -6.03
C VAL A 56 -17.33 -1.80 -7.35
N THR A 57 -17.68 -0.91 -8.27
CA THR A 57 -17.08 -0.80 -9.60
C THR A 57 -16.09 0.37 -9.65
N PRO A 58 -15.27 0.51 -10.72
CA PRO A 58 -14.34 1.63 -10.86
C PRO A 58 -15.01 3.01 -10.92
N ASP A 59 -16.29 3.06 -11.30
CA ASP A 59 -17.07 4.30 -11.40
C ASP A 59 -17.69 4.72 -10.07
N ASP A 60 -17.64 3.86 -9.05
CA ASP A 60 -18.19 4.13 -7.74
C ASP A 60 -17.17 4.82 -6.83
N PHE A 61 -17.63 5.84 -6.10
CA PHE A 61 -16.89 6.48 -5.02
C PHE A 61 -17.79 6.58 -3.79
N TYR A 62 -17.35 5.94 -2.71
CA TYR A 62 -18.06 5.94 -1.44
C TYR A 62 -17.22 6.61 -0.36
N LEU A 63 -17.89 7.22 0.61
CA LEU A 63 -17.33 7.52 1.92
C LEU A 63 -17.88 6.53 2.94
N TRP A 64 -17.14 6.23 3.99
CA TRP A 64 -17.60 5.43 5.12
C TRP A 64 -17.02 5.98 6.41
N GLU A 65 -17.76 5.80 7.49
CA GLU A 65 -17.35 6.24 8.82
C GLU A 65 -16.88 5.06 9.65
N PHE A 66 -15.93 5.30 10.54
CA PHE A 66 -15.57 4.31 11.55
C PHE A 66 -16.82 3.90 12.34
N PRO A 67 -16.96 2.61 12.71
CA PRO A 67 -18.11 2.14 13.46
C PRO A 67 -18.15 2.64 14.92
N SER A 68 -17.05 3.21 15.41
CA SER A 68 -16.93 3.81 16.74
C SER A 68 -16.02 5.04 16.70
N ASP A 69 -16.18 5.93 17.68
CA ASP A 69 -15.31 7.09 17.81
C ASP A 69 -13.87 6.68 18.12
N LEU A 70 -12.92 7.32 17.44
CA LEU A 70 -11.50 7.25 17.70
C LEU A 70 -11.11 8.40 18.62
N PHE A 71 -10.46 8.08 19.73
CA PHE A 71 -9.77 9.06 20.57
C PHE A 71 -8.27 8.97 20.32
N LEU A 72 -7.64 10.12 20.07
CA LEU A 72 -6.19 10.27 20.03
C LEU A 72 -5.79 11.34 21.05
N SER A 73 -4.83 11.03 21.94
CA SER A 73 -4.20 12.04 22.78
C SER A 73 -3.28 12.94 21.95
N ALA A 74 -3.02 14.16 22.45
CA ALA A 74 -2.10 15.08 21.80
C ALA A 74 -0.74 14.41 21.49
N GLY A 75 -0.21 14.68 20.29
CA GLY A 75 1.04 14.09 19.80
C GLY A 75 0.88 12.74 19.08
N TYR A 76 -0.31 12.12 19.11
CA TYR A 76 -0.61 10.96 18.27
C TYR A 76 -1.26 11.37 16.95
N MET A 77 -0.95 10.58 15.93
CA MET A 77 -1.51 10.70 14.59
C MET A 77 -1.98 9.33 14.12
N GLY A 78 -3.00 9.30 13.26
CA GLY A 78 -3.48 8.09 12.60
C GLY A 78 -3.40 8.21 11.09
N GLU A 79 -3.14 7.12 10.38
CA GLU A 79 -3.33 7.04 8.93
C GLU A 79 -4.13 5.78 8.62
N VAL A 80 -5.22 5.92 7.88
CA VAL A 80 -6.00 4.78 7.40
C VAL A 80 -5.48 4.40 6.02
N VAL A 81 -5.03 3.16 5.88
CA VAL A 81 -4.56 2.59 4.60
C VAL A 81 -5.29 1.29 4.30
N THR A 82 -5.29 0.88 3.03
CA THR A 82 -5.91 -0.40 2.65
C THR A 82 -5.06 -1.56 3.14
N ARG A 83 -5.69 -2.67 3.51
CA ARG A 83 -4.98 -3.93 3.76
C ARG A 83 -4.49 -4.54 2.45
N SER A 84 -3.33 -5.17 2.47
CA SER A 84 -2.71 -5.77 1.28
C SER A 84 -3.59 -6.82 0.57
N THR A 85 -4.50 -7.48 1.29
CA THR A 85 -5.50 -8.40 0.70
C THR A 85 -6.46 -7.66 -0.24
N TYR A 86 -6.99 -6.52 0.20
CA TYR A 86 -7.93 -5.70 -0.59
C TYR A 86 -7.20 -4.89 -1.66
N ALA A 87 -5.99 -4.40 -1.35
CA ALA A 87 -5.15 -3.71 -2.32
C ALA A 87 -4.92 -4.56 -3.58
N ARG A 88 -4.61 -5.86 -3.43
CA ARG A 88 -4.44 -6.83 -4.54
C ARG A 88 -5.69 -7.07 -5.38
N LEU A 89 -6.85 -6.63 -4.92
CA LEU A 89 -8.09 -6.63 -5.69
C LEU A 89 -8.37 -5.27 -6.35
N GLY A 90 -7.44 -4.32 -6.25
CA GLY A 90 -7.61 -2.95 -6.75
C GLY A 90 -8.42 -2.05 -5.84
N VAL A 91 -8.76 -2.48 -4.62
CA VAL A 91 -9.51 -1.65 -3.66
C VAL A 91 -8.59 -0.60 -3.03
N CYS A 92 -9.10 0.61 -2.90
CA CYS A 92 -8.48 1.74 -2.21
C CYS A 92 -9.43 2.23 -1.11
N ALA A 93 -9.01 2.07 0.14
CA ALA A 93 -9.61 2.68 1.31
C ALA A 93 -8.56 3.53 2.03
N GLU A 94 -8.84 4.81 2.19
CA GLU A 94 -7.92 5.81 2.77
C GLU A 94 -8.70 6.87 3.55
N SER A 95 -8.03 7.64 4.41
CA SER A 95 -8.65 8.79 5.09
C SER A 95 -9.16 9.81 4.04
N ALA A 96 -10.41 10.26 4.16
CA ALA A 96 -11.06 11.10 3.14
C ALA A 96 -10.43 12.51 3.08
N PRO A 97 -10.43 13.18 1.90
CA PRO A 97 -9.77 14.46 1.72
C PRO A 97 -10.43 15.63 2.49
N SER A 98 -9.87 16.02 3.63
CA SER A 98 -9.96 17.39 4.18
C SER A 98 -8.55 18.00 4.24
N ASN A 99 -8.22 18.98 3.38
CA ASN A 99 -7.02 19.83 3.19
C ASN A 99 -5.62 19.54 3.84
N ASP A 100 -5.50 18.71 4.88
CA ASP A 100 -4.29 18.11 5.47
C ASP A 100 -4.39 16.56 5.55
N ALA A 101 -5.13 15.98 4.60
CA ALA A 101 -6.09 14.88 4.82
C ALA A 101 -5.63 13.42 4.97
N PHE A 102 -4.38 13.10 4.65
CA PHE A 102 -3.95 11.69 4.68
C PHE A 102 -3.64 11.21 6.10
N ILE A 103 -3.52 12.14 7.05
CA ILE A 103 -3.16 11.84 8.43
C ILE A 103 -4.21 12.48 9.34
N LEU A 104 -4.86 11.65 10.15
CA LEU A 104 -5.67 12.05 11.28
C LEU A 104 -4.75 12.68 12.34
N GLN A 105 -4.55 13.99 12.27
CA GLN A 105 -3.73 14.72 13.24
C GLN A 105 -4.59 15.28 14.37
N SER A 106 -3.99 15.33 15.56
CA SER A 106 -4.61 15.90 16.74
C SER A 106 -3.59 16.69 17.55
N ASP A 107 -3.61 18.01 17.40
CA ASP A 107 -2.82 18.92 18.24
C ASP A 107 -3.36 18.98 19.68
N THR A 108 -4.61 18.55 19.87
CA THR A 108 -5.30 18.44 21.15
C THR A 108 -5.93 17.06 21.30
N SER A 109 -6.10 16.59 22.53
CA SER A 109 -6.77 15.31 22.79
C SER A 109 -8.26 15.41 22.45
N ARG A 110 -8.75 14.58 21.52
CA ARG A 110 -10.17 14.60 21.12
C ARG A 110 -10.69 13.23 20.69
N SER A 111 -11.99 13.03 20.88
CA SER A 111 -12.75 11.94 20.27
C SER A 111 -13.43 12.46 19.00
N PHE A 112 -13.39 11.67 17.93
CA PHE A 112 -14.05 12.00 16.67
C PHE A 112 -14.30 10.71 15.88
N ARG A 113 -15.12 10.79 14.83
CA ARG A 113 -15.39 9.66 13.95
C ARG A 113 -14.71 9.87 12.60
N PRO A 114 -13.60 9.16 12.31
CA PRO A 114 -12.93 9.30 11.03
C PRO A 114 -13.85 8.95 9.86
N VAL A 115 -13.82 9.78 8.82
CA VAL A 115 -14.43 9.52 7.52
C VAL A 115 -13.33 9.06 6.55
N CYS A 116 -13.57 7.96 5.86
CA CYS A 116 -12.65 7.35 4.91
C CYS A 116 -13.31 7.23 3.54
N SER A 117 -12.52 7.30 2.48
CA SER A 117 -12.98 6.98 1.13
C SER A 117 -12.89 5.48 0.86
N LEU A 118 -13.68 5.02 -0.10
CA LEU A 118 -13.66 3.68 -0.65
C LEU A 118 -13.92 3.75 -2.15
N ARG A 119 -12.97 3.25 -2.94
CA ARG A 119 -13.06 3.13 -4.41
C ARG A 119 -12.32 1.89 -4.89
N THR A 120 -12.47 1.56 -6.15
CA THR A 120 -11.68 0.52 -6.82
C THR A 120 -10.92 1.13 -8.00
N PHE A 121 -9.82 0.49 -8.41
CA PHE A 121 -9.00 0.91 -9.54
C PHE A 121 -9.03 -0.14 -10.63
N GLY A 122 -9.91 0.05 -11.63
CA GLY A 122 -10.00 -0.80 -12.82
C GLY A 122 -10.57 -2.21 -12.58
N THR A 123 -10.99 -2.53 -11.36
CA THR A 123 -11.53 -3.82 -10.94
C THR A 123 -12.95 -3.71 -10.41
N GLU A 124 -13.69 -4.82 -10.40
CA GLU A 124 -14.99 -4.91 -9.75
C GLU A 124 -14.86 -5.83 -8.54
N VAL A 125 -15.21 -5.35 -7.35
CA VAL A 125 -14.95 -6.07 -6.10
C VAL A 125 -16.19 -6.11 -5.22
N ARG A 126 -16.48 -7.28 -4.65
CA ARG A 126 -17.55 -7.43 -3.66
C ARG A 126 -17.06 -7.09 -2.26
N ILE A 127 -17.80 -6.22 -1.57
CA ILE A 127 -17.49 -5.74 -0.22
C ILE A 127 -18.69 -5.95 0.71
N ARG A 128 -18.44 -6.37 1.95
CA ARG A 128 -19.48 -6.71 2.93
C ARG A 128 -19.33 -5.93 4.24
N PRO A 129 -20.42 -5.77 5.02
CA PRO A 129 -20.32 -5.19 6.35
C PRO A 129 -19.41 -6.04 7.25
N GLY A 130 -18.66 -5.37 8.13
CA GLY A 130 -17.73 -6.01 9.08
C GLY A 130 -16.40 -6.48 8.48
N GLU A 131 -16.24 -6.43 7.15
CA GLU A 131 -14.97 -6.78 6.52
C GLU A 131 -13.86 -5.78 6.88
N PHE A 132 -12.67 -6.30 7.18
CA PHE A 132 -11.49 -5.47 7.44
C PHE A 132 -10.85 -5.06 6.11
N ILE A 133 -11.37 -4.02 5.48
CA ILE A 133 -10.85 -3.48 4.21
C ILE A 133 -9.61 -2.61 4.41
N SER A 134 -9.52 -1.97 5.58
CA SER A 134 -8.50 -0.99 5.93
C SER A 134 -7.86 -1.31 7.28
N GLN A 135 -6.75 -0.64 7.55
CA GLN A 135 -6.02 -0.71 8.80
C GLN A 135 -5.59 0.70 9.21
N LEU A 136 -5.61 0.98 10.51
CA LEU A 136 -5.13 2.21 11.11
C LEU A 136 -3.67 2.04 11.52
N VAL A 137 -2.80 2.88 10.98
CA VAL A 137 -1.39 3.00 11.36
C VAL A 137 -1.25 4.18 12.32
N LEU A 138 -0.82 3.90 13.56
CA LEU A 138 -0.62 4.92 14.59
C LEU A 138 0.81 5.47 14.54
N LYS A 139 0.94 6.78 14.73
CA LYS A 139 2.20 7.50 14.58
C LYS A 139 2.38 8.58 15.63
N THR A 140 3.64 8.95 15.84
CA THR A 140 4.04 10.12 16.66
C THR A 140 4.71 11.20 15.83
N SER A 141 5.12 10.90 14.59
CA SER A 141 5.65 11.88 13.64
C SER A 141 5.52 11.37 12.19
N LEU A 142 5.78 12.25 11.22
CA LEU A 142 5.86 11.92 9.79
C LEU A 142 7.28 11.58 9.32
N SER A 143 8.20 11.31 10.25
CA SER A 143 9.61 11.12 9.93
C SER A 143 9.84 9.89 9.05
N ARG A 144 10.65 10.05 8.00
CA ARG A 144 11.16 8.98 7.13
C ARG A 144 12.69 8.99 7.22
N CYS A 145 13.33 7.85 7.00
CA CYS A 145 14.78 7.81 6.86
C CYS A 145 15.21 8.66 5.65
N SER A 146 16.16 9.56 5.88
CA SER A 146 16.90 10.28 4.85
C SER A 146 17.75 9.32 4.01
N THR A 147 18.21 9.78 2.84
CA THR A 147 19.10 9.01 1.99
C THR A 147 20.39 8.59 2.70
N SER A 148 20.93 9.42 3.59
CA SER A 148 22.11 9.07 4.41
C SER A 148 21.79 7.94 5.37
N GLU A 149 20.68 8.04 6.14
CA GLU A 149 20.28 6.98 7.07
C GLU A 149 20.00 5.66 6.33
N MET A 150 19.37 5.73 5.15
CA MET A 150 19.14 4.56 4.29
C MET A 150 20.44 3.86 3.87
N ARG A 151 21.51 4.63 3.60
CA ARG A 151 22.83 4.07 3.28
C ARG A 151 23.45 3.40 4.51
N ASP A 152 23.34 4.04 5.67
CA ASP A 152 23.85 3.48 6.92
C ASP A 152 23.15 2.17 7.28
N LEU A 153 21.83 2.07 7.07
CA LEU A 153 21.07 0.82 7.26
C LEU A 153 21.57 -0.30 6.35
N PHE A 154 21.96 0.03 5.12
CA PHE A 154 22.53 -0.93 4.17
C PHE A 154 23.90 -1.42 4.63
N ASP A 155 24.76 -0.49 5.05
CA ASP A 155 26.13 -0.76 5.49
C ASP A 155 26.15 -1.57 6.81
N GLN A 156 25.17 -1.32 7.69
CA GLN A 156 24.99 -2.06 8.95
C GLN A 156 24.29 -3.42 8.76
N GLY A 157 23.77 -3.71 7.57
CA GLY A 157 23.01 -4.93 7.29
C GLY A 157 21.61 -4.96 7.91
N GLU A 158 21.10 -3.81 8.35
CA GLU A 158 19.72 -3.65 8.80
C GLU A 158 18.74 -3.57 7.63
N LEU A 159 19.21 -3.20 6.44
CA LEU A 159 18.49 -3.32 5.18
C LEU A 159 19.26 -4.22 4.23
N VAL A 160 18.63 -5.29 3.77
CA VAL A 160 19.25 -6.30 2.91
C VAL A 160 18.45 -6.44 1.64
N MET A 161 19.14 -6.39 0.49
CA MET A 161 18.52 -6.61 -0.81
C MET A 161 19.27 -7.66 -1.63
N TYR A 162 18.52 -8.43 -2.40
CA TYR A 162 19.04 -9.43 -3.33
C TYR A 162 18.43 -9.24 -4.72
N LYS A 163 19.19 -9.56 -5.75
CA LYS A 163 18.70 -9.74 -7.12
C LYS A 163 19.06 -11.15 -7.58
N GLY A 164 18.05 -12.00 -7.74
CA GLY A 164 18.27 -13.45 -7.82
C GLY A 164 18.89 -13.96 -6.52
N ASP A 165 20.10 -14.52 -6.62
CA ASP A 165 20.88 -15.03 -5.48
C ASP A 165 22.05 -14.10 -5.10
N LYS A 166 22.28 -13.01 -5.86
CA LYS A 166 23.31 -12.02 -5.55
C LYS A 166 22.79 -11.04 -4.51
N ARG A 167 23.44 -10.98 -3.33
CA ARG A 167 23.27 -9.86 -2.39
C ARG A 167 23.79 -8.58 -3.03
N LEU A 168 22.96 -7.55 -3.05
CA LEU A 168 23.34 -6.25 -3.59
C LEU A 168 24.24 -5.53 -2.59
N SER A 169 25.31 -4.91 -3.09
CA SER A 169 26.08 -3.93 -2.33
C SER A 169 25.46 -2.55 -2.47
N ARG A 170 25.89 -1.59 -1.63
CA ARG A 170 25.48 -0.18 -1.77
C ARG A 170 25.78 0.39 -3.16
N ALA A 171 26.86 -0.06 -3.81
CA ALA A 171 27.23 0.37 -5.16
C ALA A 171 26.33 -0.20 -6.26
N ASP A 172 25.59 -1.28 -5.99
CA ASP A 172 24.63 -1.89 -6.92
C ASP A 172 23.23 -1.25 -6.83
N VAL A 173 23.05 -0.22 -5.98
CA VAL A 173 21.74 0.37 -5.64
C VAL A 173 21.74 1.86 -5.93
N THR A 174 20.70 2.33 -6.63
CA THR A 174 20.47 3.75 -6.89
C THR A 174 19.62 4.36 -5.78
N PHE A 175 20.07 5.50 -5.25
CA PHE A 175 19.36 6.29 -4.25
C PHE A 175 18.93 7.64 -4.85
N HIS A 176 17.63 7.91 -4.89
CA HIS A 176 17.07 9.23 -5.17
C HIS A 176 16.50 9.80 -3.86
N GLU A 177 15.17 9.87 -3.72
CA GLU A 177 14.53 10.08 -2.42
C GLU A 177 14.55 8.75 -1.63
N GLY A 178 14.24 7.64 -2.30
CA GLY A 178 14.39 6.27 -1.78
C GLY A 178 15.30 5.37 -2.64
N ILE A 179 15.27 4.07 -2.35
CA ILE A 179 15.95 3.03 -3.13
C ILE A 179 15.09 2.61 -4.31
N GLU A 180 15.67 2.61 -5.50
CA GLU A 180 14.99 2.21 -6.72
C GLU A 180 14.53 0.73 -6.72
N LEU A 181 13.25 0.50 -6.99
CA LEU A 181 12.67 -0.81 -7.23
C LEU A 181 12.32 -0.98 -8.71
N LEU A 182 12.76 -2.10 -9.29
CA LEU A 182 12.61 -2.39 -10.71
C LEU A 182 11.49 -3.41 -10.94
N LEU A 183 10.74 -3.25 -12.04
CA LEU A 183 9.65 -4.14 -12.43
C LEU A 183 10.15 -5.54 -12.79
N ASP A 184 9.62 -6.56 -12.11
CA ASP A 184 9.82 -7.96 -12.46
C ASP A 184 9.18 -8.28 -13.82
N PRO A 185 9.79 -9.15 -14.66
CA PRO A 185 9.24 -9.46 -15.98
C PRO A 185 7.86 -10.11 -15.96
N VAL A 186 7.43 -10.70 -14.84
CA VAL A 186 6.12 -11.35 -14.74
C VAL A 186 5.10 -10.43 -14.07
N ILE A 187 4.00 -10.18 -14.77
CA ILE A 187 2.85 -9.43 -14.25
C ILE A 187 1.56 -10.25 -14.41
N TYR A 188 0.53 -9.85 -13.68
CA TYR A 188 -0.83 -10.38 -13.79
C TYR A 188 -1.79 -9.26 -14.11
N VAL A 189 -2.44 -9.31 -15.27
CA VAL A 189 -3.37 -8.28 -15.75
C VAL A 189 -4.80 -8.73 -15.47
N TYR A 190 -5.61 -7.89 -14.85
CA TYR A 190 -7.00 -8.25 -14.53
C TYR A 190 -7.84 -8.43 -15.79
N ARG A 191 -8.63 -9.51 -15.83
CA ARG A 191 -9.59 -9.79 -16.90
C ARG A 191 -10.90 -9.06 -16.60
N LYS A 192 -11.14 -7.96 -17.34
CA LYS A 192 -12.35 -7.13 -17.21
C LYS A 192 -13.64 -7.98 -17.22
N GLY A 193 -14.55 -7.69 -16.29
CA GLY A 193 -15.84 -8.37 -16.12
C GLY A 193 -15.87 -9.47 -15.06
N SER A 194 -14.75 -9.74 -14.37
CA SER A 194 -14.71 -10.73 -13.27
C SER A 194 -14.95 -10.07 -11.91
N ILE A 195 -16.06 -10.35 -11.24
CA ILE A 195 -16.29 -9.81 -9.90
C ILE A 195 -15.37 -10.53 -8.90
N LEU A 196 -14.40 -9.80 -8.34
CA LEU A 196 -13.47 -10.32 -7.36
C LEU A 196 -14.14 -10.39 -5.98
N ASP A 197 -13.98 -11.52 -5.29
CA ASP A 197 -14.53 -11.72 -3.95
C ASP A 197 -13.39 -11.99 -2.96
N PRO A 198 -13.20 -11.18 -1.91
CA PRO A 198 -12.13 -11.37 -0.93
C PRO A 198 -12.19 -12.73 -0.20
N ARG A 199 -13.34 -13.41 -0.22
CA ARG A 199 -13.51 -14.75 0.39
C ARG A 199 -13.02 -15.91 -0.48
N GLN A 200 -12.58 -15.63 -1.70
CA GLN A 200 -12.05 -16.62 -2.63
C GLN A 200 -10.68 -16.18 -3.10
N PRO A 201 -9.65 -17.04 -3.16
CA PRO A 201 -8.38 -16.64 -3.73
C PRO A 201 -8.57 -16.17 -5.17
N ALA A 202 -7.82 -15.14 -5.57
CA ALA A 202 -7.78 -14.75 -6.97
C ALA A 202 -7.04 -15.83 -7.77
N ILE A 203 -7.61 -16.24 -8.90
CA ILE A 203 -7.09 -17.34 -9.73
C ILE A 203 -6.85 -16.89 -11.18
N ASP A 204 -6.30 -17.79 -12.01
CA ASP A 204 -5.94 -17.51 -13.41
C ASP A 204 -7.15 -17.13 -14.31
N ARG A 205 -8.39 -17.40 -13.85
CA ARG A 205 -9.61 -16.92 -14.54
C ARG A 205 -9.83 -15.43 -14.33
N ASP A 206 -9.33 -14.87 -13.23
CA ASP A 206 -9.53 -13.47 -12.85
C ASP A 206 -8.39 -12.60 -13.39
N PHE A 207 -7.19 -13.18 -13.56
CA PHE A 207 -6.00 -12.50 -14.03
C PHE A 207 -5.27 -13.28 -15.13
N GLU A 208 -4.82 -12.58 -16.16
CA GLU A 208 -3.93 -13.10 -17.18
C GLU A 208 -2.47 -12.90 -16.81
N LYS A 209 -1.69 -13.99 -16.76
CA LYS A 209 -0.25 -13.93 -16.53
C LYS A 209 0.48 -13.52 -17.82
N ILE A 210 1.24 -12.44 -17.74
CA ILE A 210 2.04 -11.91 -18.86
C ILE A 210 3.52 -11.95 -18.48
N ASP A 211 4.34 -12.44 -19.40
CA ASP A 211 5.80 -12.38 -19.33
C ASP A 211 6.31 -11.29 -20.29
N LEU A 212 6.68 -10.14 -19.72
CA LEU A 212 7.13 -8.95 -20.44
C LEU A 212 8.37 -9.21 -21.30
N SER A 213 9.18 -10.23 -20.97
CA SER A 213 10.38 -10.55 -21.75
C SER A 213 10.07 -11.04 -23.17
N ARG A 214 8.82 -11.47 -23.42
CA ARG A 214 8.34 -11.91 -24.73
C ARG A 214 7.96 -10.76 -25.67
N PHE A 215 7.96 -9.51 -25.16
CA PHE A 215 7.53 -8.33 -25.90
C PHE A 215 8.70 -7.35 -26.08
N PRO A 216 9.54 -7.49 -27.13
CA PRO A 216 10.73 -6.65 -27.32
C PRO A 216 10.40 -5.16 -27.50
N ASN A 217 9.19 -4.84 -27.95
CA ASN A 217 8.68 -3.48 -28.11
C ASN A 217 7.78 -3.01 -26.96
N GLY A 218 7.85 -3.71 -25.81
CA GLY A 218 7.02 -3.47 -24.64
C GLY A 218 5.61 -4.04 -24.75
N TYR A 219 5.05 -4.45 -23.61
CA TYR A 219 3.67 -4.93 -23.52
C TYR A 219 2.72 -3.75 -23.32
N TYR A 220 1.72 -3.61 -24.18
CA TYR A 220 0.78 -2.50 -24.11
C TYR A 220 -0.36 -2.79 -23.13
N LEU A 221 -0.63 -1.84 -22.24
CA LEU A 221 -1.79 -1.79 -21.38
C LEU A 221 -2.60 -0.53 -21.70
N ALA A 222 -3.90 -0.69 -21.92
CA ALA A 222 -4.80 0.43 -22.16
C ALA A 222 -5.06 1.25 -20.89
N GLU A 223 -5.61 2.45 -21.05
CA GLU A 223 -6.17 3.23 -19.93
C GLU A 223 -7.09 2.35 -19.06
N SER A 224 -7.08 2.60 -17.76
CA SER A 224 -7.88 1.91 -16.75
C SER A 224 -7.55 0.42 -16.56
N SER A 225 -6.46 -0.06 -17.15
CA SER A 225 -5.96 -1.42 -16.90
C SER A 225 -5.44 -1.53 -15.47
N PHE A 226 -5.93 -2.54 -14.73
CA PHE A 226 -5.38 -2.96 -13.45
C PHE A 226 -4.43 -4.14 -13.62
N PHE A 227 -3.27 -4.08 -12.99
CA PHE A 227 -2.32 -5.19 -13.00
C PHE A 227 -1.52 -5.30 -11.70
N ILE A 228 -1.21 -6.54 -11.32
CA ILE A 228 -0.31 -6.88 -10.22
C ILE A 228 1.07 -7.14 -10.79
N SER A 229 2.08 -6.55 -10.19
CA SER A 229 3.48 -6.83 -10.52
C SER A 229 4.30 -7.05 -9.26
N SER A 230 5.62 -7.16 -9.40
CA SER A 230 6.52 -7.19 -8.24
C SER A 230 7.87 -6.58 -8.55
N SER A 231 8.67 -6.35 -7.50
CA SER A 231 10.04 -5.90 -7.64
C SER A 231 10.94 -7.05 -8.07
N VAL A 232 11.91 -6.80 -8.95
CA VAL A 232 13.00 -7.74 -9.24
C VAL A 232 13.81 -8.01 -7.98
N GLN A 233 13.98 -6.99 -7.14
CA GLN A 233 14.72 -7.09 -5.89
C GLN A 233 13.89 -7.83 -4.83
N LYS A 234 14.54 -8.73 -4.08
CA LYS A 234 14.05 -9.23 -2.80
C LYS A 234 14.60 -8.34 -1.68
N ILE A 235 13.78 -8.04 -0.68
CA ILE A 235 14.08 -7.06 0.36
C ILE A 235 13.77 -7.66 1.72
N ALA A 236 14.62 -7.38 2.70
CA ALA A 236 14.39 -7.64 4.11
C ALA A 236 14.93 -6.46 4.93
N THR A 237 14.25 -6.11 6.03
CA THR A 237 14.72 -5.09 6.98
C THR A 237 14.76 -5.65 8.40
N SER A 238 15.52 -5.00 9.27
CA SER A 238 15.43 -5.21 10.72
C SER A 238 14.02 -4.88 11.22
N ASN A 239 13.66 -5.44 12.39
CA ASN A 239 12.37 -5.22 13.01
C ASN A 239 12.19 -3.82 13.63
N ARG A 240 13.14 -2.91 13.40
CA ARG A 240 13.12 -1.51 13.87
C ARG A 240 12.51 -0.56 12.83
N TYR A 241 12.26 -1.05 11.62
CA TYR A 241 11.77 -0.23 10.52
C TYR A 241 10.62 -0.91 9.79
N VAL A 242 9.79 -0.09 9.17
CA VAL A 242 8.79 -0.51 8.20
C VAL A 242 9.22 0.03 6.84
N SER A 243 9.13 -0.80 5.82
CA SER A 243 9.32 -0.34 4.46
C SER A 243 8.10 0.39 3.97
N TYR A 244 8.31 1.55 3.35
CA TYR A 244 7.27 2.38 2.78
C TYR A 244 7.56 2.58 1.30
N VAL A 245 6.64 2.14 0.44
CA VAL A 245 6.79 2.26 -1.01
C VAL A 245 6.12 3.56 -1.45
N THR A 246 6.88 4.40 -2.12
CA THR A 246 6.34 5.57 -2.82
C THR A 246 6.17 5.28 -4.31
N PRO A 247 5.07 5.76 -4.94
CA PRO A 247 4.95 5.72 -6.38
C PRO A 247 6.14 6.40 -7.06
N HIS A 248 6.47 5.96 -8.27
CA HIS A 248 7.51 6.60 -9.07
C HIS A 248 7.21 8.09 -9.29
N ARG A 249 8.13 8.96 -8.87
CA ARG A 249 8.15 10.38 -9.26
C ARG A 249 9.18 10.57 -10.37
N THR A 250 8.74 10.64 -11.63
CA THR A 250 9.65 11.05 -12.71
C THR A 250 9.92 12.53 -12.54
N THR A 251 11.16 12.91 -12.22
CA THR A 251 11.65 14.20 -12.71
C THR A 251 11.86 14.02 -14.21
N HIS A 252 10.98 14.60 -15.03
CA HIS A 252 11.14 14.53 -16.49
C HIS A 252 12.47 15.20 -16.89
N ARG A 253 13.52 14.42 -17.14
CA ARG A 253 14.59 14.85 -18.05
C ARG A 253 14.14 14.53 -19.46
N ARG A 254 13.63 15.54 -20.19
CA ARG A 254 13.54 15.43 -21.66
C ARG A 254 14.95 15.20 -22.20
N ARG A 255 15.06 14.44 -23.30
CA ARG A 255 16.30 13.99 -23.96
C ARG A 255 17.30 15.10 -24.35
N ASN A 256 16.98 16.37 -24.13
CA ASN A 256 17.73 17.53 -24.61
C ASN A 256 18.32 18.43 -23.49
N GLY A 257 18.49 17.94 -22.26
CA GLY A 257 19.29 18.64 -21.23
C GLY A 257 18.69 19.90 -20.59
N ASP A 258 17.60 20.45 -21.12
CA ASP A 258 16.94 21.63 -20.53
C ASP A 258 16.04 21.25 -19.35
N PHE A 259 16.46 21.62 -18.13
CA PHE A 259 15.61 21.66 -16.96
C PHE A 259 14.65 22.86 -17.09
N ARG A 260 13.38 22.60 -17.41
CA ARG A 260 12.30 23.53 -17.09
C ARG A 260 11.45 22.91 -15.98
N PRO A 261 11.09 23.65 -14.93
CA PRO A 261 10.08 23.21 -13.98
C PRO A 261 8.74 23.17 -14.72
N GLY A 262 8.36 21.98 -15.21
CA GLY A 262 6.99 21.70 -15.62
C GLY A 262 6.07 21.66 -14.41
N PRO A 263 4.74 21.69 -14.60
CA PRO A 263 3.77 21.66 -13.51
C PRO A 263 4.07 20.49 -12.57
N SER A 264 3.98 20.77 -11.28
CA SER A 264 4.48 20.02 -10.11
C SER A 264 3.84 18.65 -9.84
N PHE A 265 3.37 17.94 -10.86
CA PHE A 265 2.91 16.56 -10.75
C PHE A 265 3.69 15.68 -11.72
N PRO A 266 4.47 14.69 -11.25
CA PRO A 266 5.00 13.68 -12.14
C PRO A 266 3.79 12.88 -12.65
N SER A 267 3.34 13.14 -13.87
CA SER A 267 2.32 12.34 -14.55
C SER A 267 2.95 11.02 -14.98
N PHE A 268 3.19 10.13 -14.03
CA PHE A 268 3.50 8.75 -14.37
C PHE A 268 2.25 8.17 -15.06
N PRO A 269 2.40 7.38 -16.13
CA PRO A 269 1.25 6.91 -16.90
C PRO A 269 0.40 5.88 -16.13
N PHE A 270 0.80 5.51 -14.91
CA PHE A 270 0.05 4.66 -14.00
C PHE A 270 0.31 5.00 -12.53
N LEU A 271 -0.67 4.76 -11.66
CA LEU A 271 -0.49 4.78 -10.21
C LEU A 271 0.10 3.44 -9.76
N THR A 272 1.23 3.47 -9.06
CA THR A 272 1.87 2.29 -8.47
C THR A 272 1.59 2.24 -6.98
N HIS A 273 1.11 1.10 -6.51
CA HIS A 273 0.89 0.80 -5.10
C HIS A 273 -0.01 1.82 -4.36
N PRO A 274 -1.13 2.32 -4.95
CA PRO A 274 -1.89 3.41 -4.34
C PRO A 274 -2.56 3.05 -3.00
N ASN A 275 -2.59 1.77 -2.62
CA ASN A 275 -3.55 1.27 -1.63
C ASN A 275 -2.93 0.77 -0.32
N SER A 276 -1.75 0.15 -0.32
CA SER A 276 -1.15 -0.47 0.90
C SER A 276 0.34 -0.20 1.08
N PRO A 277 0.78 1.05 1.27
CA PRO A 277 2.18 1.44 1.05
C PRO A 277 3.19 0.86 2.06
N TYR A 278 2.71 0.28 3.16
CA TYR A 278 3.56 -0.26 4.23
C TYR A 278 3.78 -1.76 4.11
N HIS A 279 5.04 -2.17 4.27
CA HIS A 279 5.44 -3.57 4.27
C HIS A 279 6.29 -3.86 5.52
N VAL A 280 5.83 -4.81 6.33
CA VAL A 280 6.63 -5.35 7.45
C VAL A 280 7.70 -6.26 6.87
N PHE A 281 8.94 -6.13 7.33
CA PHE A 281 9.93 -7.19 7.14
C PHE A 281 10.75 -7.38 8.42
N GLY A 282 10.95 -8.63 8.80
CA GLY A 282 12.11 -9.02 9.60
C GLY A 282 13.22 -9.50 8.67
N LEU A 283 14.45 -9.60 9.16
CA LEU A 283 15.58 -10.07 8.33
C LEU A 283 15.38 -11.50 7.80
N HIS A 284 14.53 -12.30 8.46
CA HIS A 284 14.12 -13.63 8.01
C HIS A 284 13.08 -13.62 6.88
N ALA A 285 12.46 -12.48 6.58
CA ALA A 285 11.35 -12.35 5.63
C ALA A 285 11.80 -11.78 4.27
N LEU A 286 12.91 -12.28 3.72
CA LEU A 286 13.45 -11.85 2.42
C LEU A 286 12.51 -12.20 1.27
N ARG A 287 11.90 -11.18 0.65
CA ARG A 287 10.89 -11.38 -0.41
C ARG A 287 10.82 -10.23 -1.41
N GLN A 288 10.28 -10.51 -2.60
CA GLN A 288 9.93 -9.45 -3.55
C GLN A 288 8.73 -8.65 -3.01
N ILE A 289 8.66 -7.36 -3.33
CA ILE A 289 7.53 -6.50 -3.02
C ILE A 289 6.51 -6.63 -4.15
N THR A 290 5.25 -6.94 -3.83
CA THR A 290 4.15 -6.93 -4.80
C THR A 290 3.64 -5.50 -4.95
N PHE A 291 3.28 -5.09 -6.16
CA PHE A 291 2.68 -3.79 -6.42
C PHE A 291 1.34 -3.96 -7.11
N GLU A 292 0.37 -3.16 -6.71
CA GLU A 292 -0.92 -3.03 -7.37
C GLU A 292 -0.92 -1.77 -8.22
N ASN A 293 -1.17 -1.91 -9.53
CA ASN A 293 -0.94 -0.84 -10.49
C ASN A 293 -2.20 -0.55 -11.28
N TYR A 294 -2.42 0.72 -11.59
CA TYR A 294 -3.56 1.19 -12.36
C TYR A 294 -3.14 2.21 -13.42
N VAL A 295 -3.40 1.92 -14.68
CA VAL A 295 -3.04 2.81 -15.79
C VAL A 295 -3.96 4.02 -15.83
N THR A 296 -3.38 5.21 -15.67
CA THR A 296 -4.08 6.50 -15.68
C THR A 296 -3.86 7.30 -16.95
N SER A 297 -2.96 6.86 -17.83
CA SER A 297 -2.71 7.53 -19.09
C SER A 297 -3.83 7.22 -20.10
N PRO A 298 -4.46 8.23 -20.71
CA PRO A 298 -5.46 8.04 -21.76
C PRO A 298 -4.94 7.25 -22.97
N ASP A 299 -3.66 7.41 -23.29
CA ASP A 299 -3.00 6.70 -24.40
C ASP A 299 -2.50 5.29 -24.01
N GLY A 300 -2.80 4.84 -22.78
CA GLY A 300 -2.23 3.63 -22.22
C GLY A 300 -0.72 3.74 -21.91
N VAL A 301 -0.09 2.60 -21.65
CA VAL A 301 1.35 2.51 -21.35
C VAL A 301 1.96 1.26 -21.97
N ARG A 302 3.24 1.34 -22.36
CA ARG A 302 4.05 0.17 -22.69
C ARG A 302 4.95 -0.15 -21.52
N LEU A 303 4.81 -1.36 -20.98
CA LEU A 303 5.67 -1.85 -19.91
C LEU A 303 6.87 -2.59 -20.46
N PHE A 304 8.02 -2.37 -19.83
CA PHE A 304 9.28 -3.03 -20.15
C PHE A 304 9.85 -3.72 -18.90
N PRO A 305 10.41 -4.93 -19.05
CA PRO A 305 11.02 -5.60 -17.91
C PRO A 305 12.17 -4.76 -17.34
N ARG A 306 12.27 -4.71 -16.01
CA ARG A 306 13.32 -4.01 -15.26
C ARG A 306 13.31 -2.49 -15.39
N GLU A 307 12.24 -1.89 -15.90
CA GLU A 307 12.05 -0.45 -15.76
C GLU A 307 11.81 -0.07 -14.29
N LYS A 308 12.07 1.18 -13.92
CA LYS A 308 11.83 1.65 -12.56
C LYS A 308 10.33 1.72 -12.29
N GLN A 309 9.89 1.03 -11.24
CA GLN A 309 8.50 0.95 -10.85
C GLN A 309 8.18 1.82 -9.63
N ALA A 310 9.03 1.81 -8.61
CA ALA A 310 8.76 2.51 -7.35
C ALA A 310 10.06 2.89 -6.65
N GLU A 311 9.93 3.62 -5.55
CA GLU A 311 11.02 3.85 -4.60
C GLU A 311 10.67 3.29 -3.22
N LEU A 312 11.63 2.62 -2.61
CA LEU A 312 11.56 2.11 -1.25
C LEU A 312 12.16 3.13 -0.28
N MET A 313 11.35 3.56 0.68
CA MET A 313 11.76 4.31 1.86
C MET A 313 11.71 3.41 3.09
N MET A 314 12.38 3.82 4.16
CA MET A 314 12.23 3.21 5.48
C MET A 314 11.63 4.21 6.45
N VAL A 315 10.77 3.70 7.33
CA VAL A 315 10.11 4.48 8.38
C VAL A 315 10.46 3.84 9.73
N PRO A 316 11.08 4.59 10.67
CA PRO A 316 11.46 4.03 11.96
C PRO A 316 10.24 3.75 12.83
N LEU A 317 10.26 2.59 13.47
CA LEU A 317 9.28 2.22 14.49
C LEU A 317 9.63 2.87 15.85
N VAL A 318 8.59 3.11 16.65
CA VAL A 318 8.72 3.35 18.09
C VAL A 318 9.04 1.99 18.70
N GLY A 319 10.34 1.77 18.93
CA GLY A 319 10.90 0.49 19.38
C GLY A 319 10.83 -0.64 18.33
N PRO A 320 11.58 -1.74 18.55
CA PRO A 320 11.54 -2.90 17.68
C PRO A 320 10.19 -3.62 17.77
N SER A 321 9.71 -4.14 16.65
CA SER A 321 8.54 -5.03 16.62
C SER A 321 8.96 -6.46 16.96
N ASN A 322 8.38 -7.00 18.05
CA ASN A 322 8.51 -8.41 18.41
C ASN A 322 7.33 -9.25 17.86
N TYR A 323 6.61 -8.72 16.88
CA TYR A 323 5.47 -9.41 16.27
C TYR A 323 5.96 -10.64 15.51
N ASP A 324 5.59 -11.82 16.00
CA ASP A 324 6.10 -13.12 15.58
C ASP A 324 5.12 -13.91 14.71
N GLN A 325 3.90 -13.39 14.49
CA GLN A 325 2.92 -14.09 13.69
C GLN A 325 3.26 -13.99 12.20
N PRO A 326 3.28 -15.12 11.48
CA PRO A 326 3.62 -15.15 10.06
C PRO A 326 2.65 -14.30 9.24
N SER A 327 3.18 -13.64 8.21
CA SER A 327 2.34 -12.92 7.25
C SER A 327 1.57 -13.92 6.40
N ARG A 328 0.33 -13.59 6.02
CA ARG A 328 -0.42 -14.35 4.99
C ARG A 328 0.39 -14.51 3.70
N TYR A 329 1.29 -13.57 3.43
CA TYR A 329 2.14 -13.52 2.25
C TYR A 329 3.60 -13.89 2.54
N ASP A 330 3.84 -14.66 3.61
CA ASP A 330 5.12 -15.32 3.79
C ASP A 330 5.37 -16.30 2.63
N GLY A 331 6.64 -16.35 2.23
CA GLY A 331 7.09 -17.10 1.05
C GLY A 331 6.62 -16.54 -0.29
N GLN A 332 6.09 -15.31 -0.37
CA GLN A 332 5.68 -14.71 -1.64
C GLN A 332 6.85 -14.64 -2.63
N ARG A 333 6.57 -14.97 -3.90
CA ARG A 333 7.50 -14.95 -5.02
C ARG A 333 6.81 -14.28 -6.21
N GLY A 334 7.42 -13.25 -6.74
CA GLY A 334 6.89 -12.48 -7.85
C GLY A 334 5.59 -11.72 -7.52
N ALA A 335 4.85 -11.39 -8.58
CA ALA A 335 3.55 -10.73 -8.56
C ALA A 335 2.49 -11.65 -7.93
N THR A 336 2.39 -11.64 -6.61
CA THR A 336 1.52 -12.57 -5.87
C THR A 336 0.10 -12.02 -5.80
N LEU A 337 -0.87 -12.76 -6.34
CA LEU A 337 -2.30 -12.43 -6.27
C LEU A 337 -2.86 -12.55 -4.85
N MET A 338 -4.10 -12.09 -4.65
CA MET A 338 -4.80 -12.17 -3.38
C MET A 338 -4.94 -13.63 -2.91
N ARG A 339 -4.46 -13.92 -1.70
CA ARG A 339 -4.69 -15.20 -0.99
C ARG A 339 -5.91 -15.04 -0.09
N ASN A 340 -6.75 -16.09 0.01
CA ASN A 340 -8.05 -16.07 0.70
C ASN A 340 -8.08 -15.15 1.94
N GLY A 341 -9.07 -14.26 1.93
CA GLY A 341 -9.23 -13.11 2.80
C GLY A 341 -9.66 -13.41 4.23
N VAL A 342 -10.34 -14.55 4.43
CA VAL A 342 -11.04 -14.91 5.68
C VAL A 342 -10.06 -15.27 6.80
#